data_AF-G0J0B6-F1
#
_entry.id   AF-G0J0B6-F1
#
_cell.length_a   1.000
_cell.length_b   1.000
_cell.length_c   1.000
_cell.angle_alpha   90.00
_cell.angle_beta   90.00
_cell.angle_gamma   90.00
#
_symmetry.space_group_name_H-M   'P 1'
#
loop_
_entity.id
_entity.type
_entity.pdbx_description
1 polymer ?
#
loop_
_entity_poly.entity_id
_entity_poly.type
_entity_poly.pdbx_seq_one_letter_code
_entity_poly.pdbx_strand_id
1 'polypeptide(L)'
;MKDTQENKTHKITFRLKAQEAKFLDDFAGSAGISRSDTLRNLIRKIQGDASIIKTDKLLNTLSDLAAEQGRVNNNINQLARHANQYSKVSDLDPKVFVRFNTLLNRHLDFQEDMNRTFRKIYKSIS
;
A
#
# COMPACT_ATOMS: atom_id res chain seq x y z
N MET A 1 -8.97 -32.16 25.44
CA MET A 1 -7.68 -32.71 24.95
C MET A 1 -6.61 -31.74 25.39
N LYS A 2 -5.57 -32.20 26.10
CA LYS A 2 -4.47 -31.35 26.58
C LYS A 2 -3.70 -30.84 25.35
N ASP A 3 -3.60 -29.53 25.18
CA ASP A 3 -2.65 -28.92 24.26
C ASP A 3 -1.25 -29.44 24.62
N THR A 4 -0.68 -30.25 23.74
CA THR A 4 0.71 -30.67 23.82
C THR A 4 1.55 -29.41 23.69
N GLN A 5 2.15 -28.93 24.79
CA GLN A 5 3.14 -27.87 24.72
C GLN A 5 4.29 -28.36 23.83
N GLU A 6 4.36 -27.86 22.59
CA GLU A 6 5.50 -28.10 21.73
C GLU A 6 6.77 -27.61 22.42
N ASN A 7 7.69 -28.53 22.67
CA ASN A 7 8.98 -28.20 23.25
C ASN A 7 9.80 -27.36 22.26
N LYS A 8 10.57 -26.41 22.78
CA LYS A 8 11.51 -25.58 21.99
C LYS A 8 12.65 -26.48 21.46
N THR A 9 12.54 -26.94 20.23
CA THR A 9 13.41 -27.98 19.64
C THR A 9 14.62 -27.43 18.86
N HIS A 10 14.60 -26.16 18.47
CA HIS A 10 15.61 -25.55 17.59
C HIS A 10 16.43 -24.49 18.33
N LYS A 11 17.76 -24.53 18.16
CA LYS A 11 18.70 -23.54 18.70
C LYS A 11 19.27 -22.68 17.56
N ILE A 12 19.13 -21.36 17.68
CA ILE A 12 19.71 -20.38 16.75
C ILE A 12 20.82 -19.63 17.49
N THR A 13 21.94 -19.36 16.82
CA THR A 13 23.08 -18.61 17.39
C THR A 13 23.62 -17.66 16.34
N PHE A 14 23.84 -16.40 16.73
CA PHE A 14 24.38 -15.35 15.88
C PHE A 14 25.24 -14.39 16.72
N ARG A 15 26.10 -13.62 16.05
CA ARG A 15 26.96 -12.62 16.69
C ARG A 15 26.27 -11.25 16.67
N LEU A 16 26.44 -10.50 17.74
CA LEU A 16 25.95 -9.13 17.90
C LEU A 16 27.12 -8.19 18.16
N LYS A 17 26.97 -6.93 17.75
CA LYS A 17 27.83 -5.84 18.20
C LYS A 17 27.55 -5.55 19.67
N ALA A 18 28.52 -4.96 20.36
CA ALA A 18 28.40 -4.63 21.79
C ALA A 18 27.17 -3.76 22.10
N GLN A 19 26.86 -2.79 21.24
CA GLN A 19 25.69 -1.91 21.40
C GLN A 19 24.36 -2.66 21.25
N GLU A 20 24.29 -3.60 20.30
CA GLU A 20 23.08 -4.41 20.06
C GLU A 20 22.81 -5.35 21.23
N ALA A 21 23.86 -5.96 21.79
CA ALA A 21 23.76 -6.81 22.97
C ALA A 21 23.31 -6.01 24.21
N LYS A 22 23.91 -4.83 24.43
CA LYS A 22 23.54 -3.95 25.54
C LYS A 22 22.07 -3.50 25.44
N PHE A 23 21.63 -3.10 24.25
CA PHE A 23 20.24 -2.73 24.02
C PHE A 23 19.28 -3.89 24.37
N LEU A 24 19.60 -5.11 23.94
CA LEU A 24 18.79 -6.29 24.26
C LEU A 24 18.70 -6.55 25.77
N ASP A 25 19.79 -6.30 26.51
CA ASP A 25 19.83 -6.42 27.97
C ASP A 25 18.96 -5.39 28.67
N ASP A 26 19.12 -4.12 28.32
CA ASP A 26 18.38 -3.03 28.92
C ASP A 26 16.87 -3.17 28.64
N PHE A 27 16.52 -3.57 27.42
CA PHE A 27 15.13 -3.81 27.03
C PHE A 27 14.53 -5.03 27.76
N ALA A 28 15.25 -6.15 27.80
CA ALA A 28 14.78 -7.35 28.50
C ALA A 28 14.62 -7.10 30.01
N GLY A 29 15.58 -6.39 30.61
CA GLY A 29 15.55 -6.00 32.02
C GLY A 29 14.38 -5.08 32.35
N SER A 30 14.14 -4.03 31.55
CA SER A 30 13.00 -3.13 31.77
C SER A 30 11.64 -3.81 31.59
N ALA A 31 11.55 -4.81 30.70
CA ALA A 31 10.34 -5.59 30.49
C ALA A 31 10.18 -6.78 31.46
N GLY A 32 11.16 -7.05 32.32
CA GLY A 32 11.11 -8.15 33.30
C GLY A 32 11.11 -9.56 32.68
N ILE A 33 11.63 -9.71 31.46
CA ILE A 33 11.62 -10.98 30.71
C ILE A 33 13.03 -11.36 30.24
N SER A 34 13.24 -12.64 29.91
CA SER A 34 14.56 -13.08 29.41
C SER A 34 14.83 -12.60 27.99
N ARG A 35 16.11 -12.46 27.60
CA ARG A 35 16.53 -12.20 26.20
C ARG A 35 15.83 -13.12 25.20
N SER A 36 15.67 -14.39 25.55
CA SER A 36 15.06 -15.38 24.68
C SER A 36 13.56 -15.20 24.56
N ASP A 37 12.88 -14.77 25.63
CA ASP A 37 11.46 -14.45 25.59
C ASP A 37 11.22 -13.16 24.81
N THR A 38 12.08 -12.16 24.96
CA THR A 38 12.08 -10.94 24.15
C THR A 38 12.16 -11.25 22.67
N LEU A 39 13.16 -12.04 22.25
CA LEU A 39 13.33 -12.42 20.84
C LEU A 39 12.16 -13.28 20.34
N ARG A 40 11.62 -14.19 21.16
CA ARG A 40 10.45 -14.99 20.77
C ARG A 40 9.20 -14.14 20.65
N ASN A 41 9.00 -13.15 21.52
CA ASN A 41 7.89 -12.22 21.42
C ASN A 41 8.04 -11.32 20.19
N LEU A 42 9.27 -10.90 19.85
CA LEU A 42 9.55 -10.20 18.60
C LEU A 42 9.21 -11.09 17.39
N ILE A 43 9.66 -12.36 17.38
CA ILE A 43 9.35 -13.32 16.32
C ILE A 43 7.84 -13.54 16.20
N ARG A 44 7.14 -13.73 17.31
CA ARG A 44 5.67 -13.88 17.32
C ARG A 44 4.96 -12.60 16.87
N LYS A 45 5.48 -11.43 17.23
CA LYS A 45 4.98 -10.15 16.75
C LYS A 45 5.18 -10.05 15.23
N ILE A 46 6.36 -10.40 14.72
CA ILE A 46 6.65 -10.46 13.28
C ILE A 46 5.81 -11.54 12.55
N GLN A 47 5.54 -12.67 13.20
CA GLN A 47 4.73 -13.77 12.61
C GLN A 47 3.23 -13.46 12.67
N GLY A 48 2.76 -12.84 13.75
CA GLY A 48 1.38 -12.42 13.95
C GLY A 48 1.04 -11.16 13.16
N ASP A 49 2.00 -10.24 13.04
CA ASP A 49 2.05 -9.21 12.01
C ASP A 49 2.57 -9.83 10.72
N ALA A 50 1.75 -10.69 10.09
CA ALA A 50 1.89 -11.06 8.68
C ALA A 50 1.97 -9.83 7.73
N SER A 51 1.85 -8.61 8.28
CA SER A 51 1.96 -7.29 7.66
C SER A 51 3.39 -6.78 7.44
N ILE A 52 4.47 -7.50 7.80
CA ILE A 52 5.76 -7.26 7.10
C ILE A 52 5.73 -7.94 5.70
N ILE A 53 4.60 -7.81 5.00
CA ILE A 53 4.62 -7.75 3.55
C ILE A 53 5.54 -6.56 3.24
N LYS A 54 6.33 -6.65 2.17
CA LYS A 54 7.11 -5.51 1.66
C LYS A 54 6.15 -4.36 1.32
N THR A 55 5.73 -3.59 2.32
CA THR A 55 4.84 -2.44 2.18
C THR A 55 5.45 -1.48 1.19
N ASP A 56 6.78 -1.34 1.19
CA ASP A 56 7.52 -0.54 0.21
C ASP A 56 7.22 -0.96 -1.23
N LYS A 57 7.19 -2.28 -1.53
CA LYS A 57 6.91 -2.75 -2.89
C LYS A 57 5.46 -2.50 -3.28
N LEU A 58 4.53 -2.73 -2.36
CA LEU A 58 3.11 -2.47 -2.56
C LEU A 58 2.83 -0.96 -2.75
N LEU A 59 3.41 -0.11 -1.90
CA LEU A 59 3.30 1.34 -1.96
C LEU A 59 3.92 1.89 -3.24
N ASN A 60 5.07 1.37 -3.68
CA ASN A 60 5.67 1.75 -4.96
C ASN A 60 4.79 1.36 -6.13
N THR A 61 4.25 0.13 -6.15
CA THR A 61 3.32 -0.31 -7.21
C THR A 61 2.04 0.54 -7.22
N LEU A 62 1.50 0.91 -6.05
CA LEU A 62 0.34 1.80 -5.96
C LEU A 62 0.67 3.23 -6.43
N SER A 63 1.87 3.72 -6.12
CA SER A 63 2.34 5.05 -6.56
C SER A 63 2.54 5.11 -8.07
N ASP A 64 3.12 4.07 -8.68
CA ASP A 64 3.29 3.95 -10.12
C ASP A 64 1.93 3.93 -10.84
N LEU A 65 0.98 3.16 -10.31
CA LEU A 65 -0.37 3.07 -10.86
C LEU A 65 -1.12 4.41 -10.75
N ALA A 66 -0.97 5.13 -9.64
CA ALA A 66 -1.53 6.47 -9.49
C ALA A 66 -0.89 7.49 -10.45
N ALA A 67 0.42 7.38 -10.70
CA ALA A 67 1.14 8.24 -11.63
C ALA A 67 0.70 8.02 -13.08
N GLU A 68 0.58 6.76 -13.52
CA GLU A 68 0.03 6.41 -14.83
C GLU A 68 -1.40 6.92 -15.00
N GLN A 69 -2.23 6.81 -13.95
CA GLN A 69 -3.57 7.36 -13.98
C GLN A 69 -3.58 8.89 -14.15
N GLY A 70 -2.67 9.59 -13.48
CA GLY A 70 -2.47 11.03 -13.66
C GLY A 70 -2.10 11.41 -15.10
N ARG A 71 -1.28 10.60 -15.77
CA ARG A 71 -0.92 10.79 -17.18
C ARG A 71 -2.12 10.58 -18.10
N VAL A 72 -2.89 9.51 -17.89
CA VAL A 72 -4.12 9.23 -18.65
C VAL A 72 -5.11 10.39 -18.51
N ASN A 73 -5.29 10.94 -17.30
CA ASN A 73 -6.12 12.12 -17.07
C ASN A 73 -5.66 13.34 -17.83
N ASN A 74 -4.35 13.60 -17.82
CA ASN A 74 -3.82 14.77 -18.50
C ASN A 74 -4.05 14.65 -20.02
N ASN A 75 -3.87 13.46 -20.58
CA ASN A 75 -4.18 13.18 -21.99
C ASN A 75 -5.68 13.37 -22.29
N ILE A 76 -6.56 12.86 -21.43
CA ILE A 76 -8.01 13.05 -21.56
C ILE A 76 -8.37 14.54 -21.52
N ASN A 77 -7.81 15.31 -20.59
CA ASN A 77 -8.05 16.74 -20.48
C ASN A 77 -7.53 17.51 -21.71
N GLN A 78 -6.40 17.10 -22.28
CA GLN A 78 -5.88 17.68 -23.52
C GLN A 78 -6.81 17.39 -24.68
N LEU A 79 -7.30 16.15 -24.82
CA LEU A 79 -8.28 15.78 -25.85
C LEU A 79 -9.58 16.56 -25.68
N ALA A 80 -10.07 16.72 -24.45
CA ALA A 80 -11.27 17.51 -24.16
C ALA A 80 -11.06 18.99 -24.51
N ARG A 81 -9.94 19.59 -24.13
CA ARG A 81 -9.60 20.98 -24.48
C ARG A 81 -9.47 21.18 -25.99
N HIS A 82 -8.81 20.25 -26.68
CA HIS A 82 -8.66 20.26 -28.12
C HIS A 82 -10.02 20.12 -28.81
N ALA A 83 -10.87 19.19 -28.37
CA ALA A 83 -12.24 19.05 -28.86
C ALA A 83 -13.06 20.33 -28.66
N ASN A 84 -12.91 20.98 -27.51
CA ASN A 84 -13.60 22.24 -27.19
C ASN A 84 -13.12 23.45 -28.00
N GLN A 85 -11.99 23.37 -28.71
CA GLN A 85 -11.51 24.43 -29.61
C GLN A 85 -12.22 24.44 -30.97
N TYR A 86 -12.88 23.35 -31.35
CA TYR A 86 -13.64 23.27 -32.59
C TYR A 86 -15.04 23.85 -32.40
N SER A 87 -15.29 25.02 -33.00
CA SER A 87 -16.55 25.76 -32.91
C SER A 87 -17.57 25.40 -34.01
N LYS A 88 -17.19 24.62 -35.02
CA LYS A 88 -18.09 24.13 -36.08
C LYS A 88 -18.35 22.64 -35.92
N VAL A 89 -19.44 22.33 -35.22
CA VAL A 89 -20.04 20.98 -35.01
C VAL A 89 -20.72 20.47 -36.30
N SER A 90 -20.57 21.15 -37.43
CA SER A 90 -21.41 20.96 -38.62
C SER A 90 -21.28 19.61 -39.33
N ASP A 91 -20.27 18.78 -38.98
CA ASP A 91 -20.07 17.43 -39.54
C ASP A 91 -20.12 16.30 -38.48
N LEU A 92 -20.39 16.61 -37.21
CA LEU A 92 -20.35 15.63 -36.10
C LEU A 92 -21.76 15.40 -35.54
N ASP A 93 -22.21 14.14 -35.54
CA ASP A 93 -23.47 13.75 -34.93
C ASP A 93 -23.47 14.13 -33.44
N PRO A 94 -24.39 15.02 -32.99
CA PRO A 94 -24.49 15.46 -31.59
C PRO A 94 -24.59 14.30 -30.60
N LYS A 95 -25.14 13.16 -31.01
CA LYS A 95 -25.23 11.95 -30.16
C LYS A 95 -23.86 11.37 -29.83
N VAL A 96 -22.90 11.46 -30.75
CA VAL A 96 -21.52 11.00 -30.54
C VAL A 96 -20.85 11.86 -29.48
N PHE A 97 -21.04 13.18 -29.55
CA PHE A 97 -20.47 14.12 -28.58
C PHE A 97 -21.05 13.92 -27.17
N VAL A 98 -22.38 13.78 -27.05
CA VAL A 98 -23.05 13.52 -25.76
C VAL A 98 -22.60 12.19 -25.14
N ARG A 99 -22.48 11.14 -25.97
CA ARG A 99 -22.03 9.83 -25.50
C ARG A 99 -20.56 9.85 -25.07
N PHE A 100 -19.72 10.60 -25.77
CA PHE A 100 -18.32 10.77 -25.41
C PHE A 100 -18.16 11.49 -24.06
N ASN A 101 -18.87 12.61 -23.85
CA ASN A 101 -18.87 13.31 -22.57
C ASN A 101 -19.41 12.44 -21.42
N THR A 102 -20.42 11.60 -21.70
CA THR A 102 -20.95 10.65 -20.70
C THR A 102 -19.89 9.64 -20.27
N LEU A 103 -19.11 9.09 -21.22
CA LEU A 103 -18.03 8.15 -20.92
C LEU A 103 -16.87 8.83 -20.18
N LEU A 104 -16.57 10.09 -20.51
CA LEU A 104 -15.57 10.90 -19.81
C LEU A 104 -15.97 11.16 -18.35
N ASN A 105 -17.19 11.60 -18.09
CA ASN A 105 -17.66 11.81 -16.72
C ASN A 105 -17.63 10.51 -15.92
N ARG A 106 -18.07 9.40 -16.51
CA ARG A 106 -18.00 8.08 -15.86
C ARG A 106 -16.56 7.66 -15.55
N HIS A 107 -15.61 8.01 -16.41
CA HIS A 107 -14.19 7.76 -16.15
C HIS A 107 -13.69 8.59 -14.96
N LEU A 108 -14.06 9.88 -14.89
CA LEU A 108 -13.73 10.75 -13.77
C LEU A 108 -14.31 10.25 -12.44
N ASP A 109 -15.55 9.76 -12.44
CA ASP A 109 -16.17 9.17 -11.24
C ASP A 109 -15.40 7.94 -10.76
N PHE A 110 -15.08 7.01 -11.68
CA PHE A 110 -14.31 5.79 -11.36
C PHE A 110 -12.92 6.12 -10.79
N GLN A 111 -12.32 7.21 -11.27
CA GLN A 111 -11.04 7.71 -10.77
C GLN A 111 -11.12 8.22 -9.34
N GLU A 112 -12.14 8.99 -8.99
CA GLU A 112 -12.32 9.48 -7.64
C GLU A 112 -12.46 8.33 -6.64
N ASP A 113 -13.25 7.32 -7.01
CA ASP A 113 -13.47 6.13 -6.17
C ASP A 113 -12.19 5.31 -6.00
N MET A 114 -11.40 5.15 -7.06
CA MET A 114 -10.10 4.50 -6.98
C MET A 114 -9.14 5.27 -6.06
N ASN A 115 -9.06 6.60 -6.20
CA ASN A 115 -8.22 7.44 -5.34
C ASN A 115 -8.64 7.39 -3.87
N ARG A 116 -9.95 7.38 -3.59
CA ARG A 116 -10.47 7.18 -2.22
C ARG A 116 -10.06 5.82 -1.66
N THR A 117 -10.12 4.78 -2.50
CA THR A 117 -9.74 3.42 -2.11
C THR A 117 -8.24 3.33 -1.82
N PHE A 118 -7.38 3.91 -2.65
CA PHE A 118 -5.93 3.97 -2.39
C PHE A 118 -5.60 4.74 -1.11
N ARG A 119 -6.29 5.86 -0.83
CA ARG A 119 -6.11 6.58 0.45
C ARG A 119 -6.51 5.73 1.66
N LYS A 120 -7.57 4.92 1.55
CA LYS A 120 -7.98 3.99 2.62
C LYS A 120 -6.93 2.91 2.84
N ILE A 121 -6.41 2.32 1.76
CA ILE A 121 -5.35 1.31 1.80
C ILE A 121 -4.09 1.91 2.44
N TYR A 122 -3.65 3.09 2.00
CA TYR A 122 -2.52 3.80 2.60
C TYR A 122 -2.70 4.00 4.11
N LYS A 123 -3.88 4.50 4.54
CA LYS A 123 -4.19 4.69 5.97
C LYS A 123 -4.26 3.40 6.77
N SER A 124 -4.55 2.26 6.15
CA SER A 124 -4.61 0.97 6.85
C SER A 124 -3.25 0.30 7.04
N ILE A 125 -2.23 0.75 6.29
CA ILE A 125 -0.88 0.16 6.30
C ILE A 125 0.17 1.15 6.87
N SER A 126 -0.14 2.45 6.90
CA SER A 126 0.58 3.49 7.67
C SER A 126 0.19 3.50 9.13
#